data_AF-A0A661V989-F1
#
_entry.id   AF-A0A661V989-F1
#
_cell.length_a   1.000
_cell.length_b   1.000
_cell.length_c   1.000
_cell.angle_alpha   90.00
_cell.angle_beta   90.00
_cell.angle_gamma   90.00
#
_symmetry.space_group_name_H-M   'P 1'
#
loop_
_entity.id
_entity.type
_entity.pdbx_description
1 polymer ?
#
loop_
_entity_poly.entity_id
_entity_poly.type
_entity_poly.pdbx_seq_one_letter_code
_entity_poly.pdbx_strand_id
1 'polypeptide(L)'
;MDERKKATTYITVAVAARRSGLTARTVRRYIRRGLVSDKLTENELARLRRIRRLTRLGINLAGVEVILHMRRRIEELQTEVDRLQRLLDSLGMDAL
;
A
#
# COMPACT_ATOMS: atom_id res chain seq x y z
N MET A 1 -2.09 22.95 20.51
CA MET A 1 -1.53 23.13 19.15
C MET A 1 -2.31 22.19 18.24
N ASP A 2 -3.12 22.77 17.37
CA ASP A 2 -4.17 22.09 16.61
C ASP A 2 -3.57 21.13 15.56
N GLU A 3 -3.99 19.87 15.60
CA GLU A 3 -3.66 18.81 14.65
C GLU A 3 -4.14 19.24 13.27
N ARG A 4 -3.22 19.78 12.45
CA ARG A 4 -3.48 19.97 11.02
C ARG A 4 -3.82 18.63 10.40
N LYS A 5 -5.11 18.32 10.29
CA LYS A 5 -5.66 17.20 9.50
C LYS A 5 -4.97 17.22 8.15
N LYS A 6 -4.04 16.29 7.92
CA LYS A 6 -3.41 16.12 6.60
C LYS A 6 -4.54 15.88 5.60
N ALA A 7 -4.81 16.87 4.75
CA ALA A 7 -5.76 16.74 3.67
C ALA A 7 -5.29 15.57 2.79
N THR A 8 -6.00 14.44 2.84
CA THR A 8 -5.68 13.30 1.99
C THR A 8 -6.06 13.68 0.57
N THR A 9 -5.06 13.94 -0.27
CA THR A 9 -5.28 14.25 -1.69
C THR A 9 -5.73 12.99 -2.42
N TYR A 10 -6.99 12.97 -2.86
CA TYR A 10 -7.52 11.90 -3.70
C TYR A 10 -7.14 12.13 -5.16
N ILE A 11 -6.82 11.04 -5.85
CA ILE A 11 -6.35 11.04 -7.23
C ILE A 11 -7.45 10.48 -8.13
N THR A 12 -7.78 11.14 -9.23
CA THR A 12 -8.80 10.63 -10.15
C THR A 12 -8.32 9.36 -10.86
N VAL A 13 -9.26 8.50 -11.29
CA VAL A 13 -8.94 7.30 -12.07
C VAL A 13 -8.12 7.62 -13.33
N ALA A 14 -8.40 8.73 -14.00
CA ALA A 14 -7.66 9.16 -15.18
C ALA A 14 -6.19 9.49 -14.86
N VAL A 15 -5.96 10.23 -13.76
CA VAL A 15 -4.60 10.56 -13.31
C VAL A 15 -3.87 9.30 -12.82
N ALA A 16 -4.55 8.43 -12.09
CA ALA A 16 -3.98 7.16 -11.62
C ALA A 16 -3.60 6.24 -12.77
N ALA A 17 -4.45 6.14 -13.82
CA ALA A 17 -4.16 5.39 -15.04
C ALA A 17 -2.86 5.88 -15.70
N ARG A 18 -2.76 7.18 -15.95
CA ARG A 18 -1.56 7.81 -16.53
C ARG A 18 -0.31 7.56 -15.67
N ARG A 19 -0.38 7.82 -14.35
CA ARG A 19 0.77 7.73 -13.43
C ARG A 19 1.18 6.29 -13.08
N SER A 20 0.28 5.32 -13.23
CA SER A 20 0.59 3.90 -13.06
C SER A 20 0.96 3.21 -14.39
N GLY A 21 0.73 3.88 -15.52
CA GLY A 21 0.84 3.34 -16.87
C GLY A 21 -0.07 2.12 -17.08
N LEU A 22 -1.29 2.21 -16.57
CA LEU A 22 -2.40 1.29 -16.79
C LEU A 22 -3.51 2.02 -17.55
N THR A 23 -4.42 1.28 -18.21
CA THR A 23 -5.63 1.90 -18.76
C THR A 23 -6.66 2.19 -17.66
N ALA A 24 -7.49 3.22 -17.84
CA ALA A 24 -8.57 3.54 -16.89
C ALA A 24 -9.53 2.35 -16.66
N ARG A 25 -9.78 1.54 -17.70
CA ARG A 25 -10.54 0.28 -17.62
C ARG A 25 -9.87 -0.71 -16.65
N THR A 26 -8.56 -0.84 -16.71
CA THR A 26 -7.79 -1.75 -15.84
C THR A 26 -7.78 -1.26 -14.39
N VAL A 27 -7.59 0.04 -14.16
CA VAL A 27 -7.69 0.62 -12.81
C VAL A 27 -9.07 0.36 -12.20
N ARG A 28 -10.16 0.64 -12.95
CA ARG A 28 -11.53 0.34 -12.50
C ARG A 28 -11.75 -1.15 -12.23
N ARG A 29 -11.16 -2.03 -13.05
CA ARG A 29 -11.22 -3.48 -12.82
C ARG A 29 -10.55 -3.87 -11.50
N TYR A 30 -9.41 -3.26 -11.15
CA TYR A 30 -8.71 -3.53 -9.89
C TYR A 30 -9.46 -2.98 -8.68
N ILE A 31 -10.11 -1.81 -8.81
CA ILE A 31 -11.00 -1.27 -7.76
C ILE A 31 -12.18 -2.20 -7.52
N ARG A 32 -12.90 -2.62 -8.57
CA ARG A 32 -14.05 -3.53 -8.43
C ARG A 32 -13.69 -4.89 -7.83
N ARG A 33 -12.44 -5.33 -7.97
CA ARG A 33 -11.94 -6.57 -7.38
C ARG A 33 -11.39 -6.39 -5.96
N GLY A 34 -11.45 -5.19 -5.39
CA GLY A 34 -10.93 -4.91 -4.05
C GLY A 34 -9.41 -4.91 -3.93
N LEU A 35 -8.68 -5.02 -5.05
CA LEU A 35 -7.22 -4.99 -5.02
C LEU A 35 -6.68 -3.60 -4.65
N VAL A 36 -7.45 -2.56 -4.97
CA VAL A 36 -7.11 -1.14 -4.83
C VAL A 36 -8.36 -0.40 -4.32
N SER A 37 -8.19 0.56 -3.42
CA SER A 37 -9.31 1.38 -2.92
C SER A 37 -9.88 2.28 -4.02
N ASP A 38 -11.18 2.61 -3.95
CA ASP A 38 -11.81 3.62 -4.81
C ASP A 38 -11.34 5.04 -4.46
N LYS A 39 -10.98 5.26 -3.20
CA LYS A 39 -10.28 6.43 -2.68
C LYS A 39 -8.79 6.34 -3.00
N LEU A 40 -8.46 6.59 -4.27
CA LEU A 40 -7.09 6.52 -4.78
C LEU A 40 -6.19 7.59 -4.12
N THR A 41 -5.13 7.14 -3.47
CA THR A 41 -4.07 7.97 -2.87
C THR A 41 -2.71 7.63 -3.50
N GLU A 42 -1.63 8.27 -3.06
CA GLU A 42 -0.27 7.89 -3.48
C GLU A 42 0.06 6.43 -3.17
N ASN A 43 -0.45 5.89 -2.05
CA ASN A 43 -0.29 4.49 -1.68
C ASN A 43 -1.00 3.56 -2.68
N GLU A 44 -2.21 3.94 -3.11
CA GLU A 44 -2.93 3.20 -4.15
C GLU A 44 -2.22 3.27 -5.51
N LEU A 45 -1.58 4.38 -5.85
CA LEU A 45 -0.73 4.47 -7.05
C LEU A 45 0.48 3.53 -6.96
N ALA A 46 1.14 3.47 -5.80
CA ALA A 46 2.23 2.52 -5.58
C ALA A 46 1.74 1.06 -5.71
N ARG A 47 0.54 0.78 -5.19
CA ARG A 47 -0.12 -0.52 -5.33
C ARG A 47 -0.43 -0.86 -6.79
N LEU A 48 -1.01 0.06 -7.56
CA LEU A 48 -1.27 -0.11 -9.00
C LEU A 48 0.00 -0.42 -9.78
N ARG A 49 1.10 0.33 -9.52
CA ARG A 49 2.41 0.06 -10.15
C ARG A 49 2.94 -1.33 -9.80
N ARG A 50 2.73 -1.80 -8.57
CA ARG A 50 3.12 -3.15 -8.14
C ARG A 50 2.29 -4.24 -8.83
N ILE A 51 0.97 -4.09 -8.87
CA ILE A 51 0.09 -5.03 -9.60
C ILE A 51 0.49 -5.11 -11.07
N ARG A 52 0.77 -3.96 -11.71
CA ARG A 52 1.25 -3.91 -13.09
C ARG A 52 2.55 -4.69 -13.28
N ARG A 53 3.53 -4.53 -12.39
CA ARG A 53 4.80 -5.28 -12.48
C ARG A 53 4.59 -6.78 -12.34
N LEU A 54 3.83 -7.23 -11.33
CA LEU A 54 3.56 -8.65 -11.11
C LEU A 54 2.83 -9.29 -12.29
N THR A 55 1.81 -8.61 -12.83
CA THR A 55 1.08 -9.08 -14.02
C THR A 55 1.95 -9.11 -15.28
N ARG A 56 2.93 -8.20 -15.43
CA ARG A 56 3.93 -8.28 -16.52
C ARG A 56 4.90 -9.45 -16.38
N LEU A 57 5.08 -9.99 -15.18
CA LEU A 57 5.86 -11.21 -14.93
C LEU A 57 5.04 -12.49 -15.14
N GLY A 58 3.82 -12.39 -15.70
CA GLY A 58 2.96 -13.55 -15.95
C GLY A 58 2.15 -14.01 -14.74
N ILE A 59 2.25 -13.31 -13.60
CA ILE A 59 1.48 -13.66 -12.40
C ILE A 59 0.01 -13.29 -12.63
N ASN A 60 -0.88 -14.27 -12.45
CA ASN A 60 -2.31 -14.06 -12.56
C ASN A 60 -2.84 -13.21 -11.38
N LEU A 61 -4.06 -12.68 -11.50
CA LEU A 61 -4.59 -11.75 -10.50
C LEU A 61 -4.87 -12.38 -9.12
N ALA A 62 -5.14 -13.69 -9.06
CA ALA A 62 -5.30 -14.40 -7.79
C ALA A 62 -3.93 -14.50 -7.06
N GLY A 63 -2.87 -14.85 -7.78
CA GLY A 63 -1.51 -14.83 -7.25
C GLY A 63 -1.06 -13.44 -6.81
N VAL A 64 -1.42 -12.40 -7.58
CA VAL A 64 -1.17 -11.00 -7.16
C VAL A 64 -1.85 -10.68 -5.84
N GLU A 65 -3.09 -11.11 -5.65
CA GLU A 65 -3.84 -10.87 -4.42
C GLU A 65 -3.16 -11.50 -3.21
N VAL A 66 -2.78 -12.78 -3.32
CA VAL A 66 -2.02 -13.50 -2.29
C VAL A 66 -0.71 -12.78 -1.98
N ILE A 67 0.08 -12.41 -2.99
CA ILE A 67 1.34 -11.68 -2.80
C ILE A 67 1.12 -10.34 -2.09
N LEU A 68 0.08 -9.59 -2.47
CA LEU A 68 -0.23 -8.31 -1.83
C LEU A 68 -0.70 -8.48 -0.39
N HIS A 69 -1.44 -9.54 -0.08
CA HIS A 69 -1.84 -9.88 1.29
C HIS A 69 -0.62 -10.26 2.13
N MET A 70 0.22 -11.18 1.65
CA MET A 70 1.45 -11.59 2.32
C MET A 70 2.39 -10.42 2.58
N ARG A 71 2.53 -9.49 1.62
CA ARG A 71 3.37 -8.30 1.81
C ARG A 71 2.83 -7.39 2.92
N ARG A 72 1.51 -7.19 3.00
CA ARG A 72 0.91 -6.40 4.10
C ARG A 72 1.19 -7.06 5.45
N ARG A 73 1.04 -8.38 5.52
CA ARG A 73 1.32 -9.15 6.74
C ARG A 73 2.77 -9.00 7.18
N ILE A 74 3.72 -9.04 6.24
CA ILE A 74 5.14 -8.79 6.53
C ILE A 74 5.38 -7.36 7.01
N GLU A 75 4.79 -6.35 6.35
CA GLU A 75 4.90 -4.94 6.75
C GLU A 75 4.34 -4.70 8.18
N GLU A 76 3.21 -5.33 8.52
CA GLU A 76 2.62 -5.31 9.87
C GLU A 76 3.55 -5.96 10.91
N LEU A 77 4.09 -7.14 10.61
CA LEU A 77 5.00 -7.85 11.51
C LEU A 77 6.30 -7.07 11.72
N GLN A 78 6.86 -6.46 10.67
CA GLN A 78 8.04 -5.60 10.78
C GLN A 78 7.76 -4.37 11.65
N THR A 79 6.60 -3.75 11.49
CA THR A 79 6.19 -2.60 12.32
C THR A 79 6.10 -2.98 13.80
N GLU A 80 5.56 -4.18 14.10
CA GLU A 80 5.47 -4.67 15.48
C GLU A 80 6.84 -5.00 16.06
N VAL A 81 7.73 -5.62 15.29
CA VAL A 81 9.12 -5.86 15.71
C VAL A 81 9.82 -4.54 16.03
N ASP A 82 9.73 -3.54 15.16
CA ASP A 82 10.33 -2.21 15.37
C ASP A 82 9.75 -1.54 16.63
N ARG A 83 8.45 -1.70 16.89
CA ARG A 83 7.80 -1.19 18.10
C ARG A 83 8.35 -1.86 19.35
N LEU A 84 8.46 -3.18 19.36
CA LEU A 84 8.98 -3.94 20.50
C LEU A 84 10.45 -3.62 20.78
N GLN A 85 11.27 -3.48 19.74
CA GLN A 85 12.67 -3.07 19.88
C GLN A 85 12.79 -1.69 20.56
N ARG A 86 12.00 -0.70 20.12
CA ARG A 86 12.01 0.64 20.76
C ARG A 86 11.58 0.60 22.22
N LEU A 87 10.63 -0.28 22.58
CA LEU A 87 10.22 -0.46 23.97
C LEU A 87 11.34 -1.05 24.81
N LEU A 88 12.03 -2.08 24.30
CA LEU A 88 13.20 -2.67 24.97
C LEU A 88 14.33 -1.65 25.14
N ASP A 89 14.61 -0.84 24.11
CA ASP A 89 15.62 0.22 24.18
C ASP A 89 15.27 1.27 25.24
N SER A 90 14.00 1.66 25.34
CA SER A 90 13.55 2.61 26.37
C SER A 90 13.68 2.05 27.79
N LEU A 91 13.37 0.75 27.99
CA LEU A 91 13.49 0.09 29.30
C LEU A 91 14.95 -0.15 29.71
N GLY A 92 15.85 -0.37 28.75
CA GLY A 92 17.28 -0.57 28.98
C GLY A 92 18.05 0.72 29.28
N MET A 93 17.52 1.88 28.88
CA MET A 93 18.13 3.20 29.12
C MET A 93 17.72 3.84 30.45
N ASP A 94 16.61 3.40 31.06
CA ASP A 94 16.18 3.86 32.39
C ASP A 94 16.87 3.11 33.56
N ALA A 95 17.71 2.12 33.26
CA ALA A 95 18.38 1.24 34.23
C ALA A 95 19.89 1.52 34.43
N LEU A 96 20.41 2.64 33.91
CA LEU A 96 21.79 3.14 34.06
C LEU A 96 21.80 4.59 34.55
#